data_AF-A0A1B1ASK9-F1
#
_entry.id   AF-A0A1B1ASK9-F1
#
_cell.length_a   1.000
_cell.length_b   1.000
_cell.length_c   1.000
_cell.angle_alpha   90.00
_cell.angle_beta   90.00
_cell.angle_gamma   90.00
#
_symmetry.space_group_name_H-M   'P 1'
#
loop_
_entity.id
_entity.type
_entity.pdbx_description
1 polymer ?
#
loop_
_entity_poly.entity_id
_entity_poly.type
_entity_poly.pdbx_seq_one_letter_code
_entity_poly.pdbx_strand_id
1 'polypeptide(L)'
;MSAQDYDSRLLESVSVRRRRLRDAVLFGGLRQRRTVDERLGKAFAGVVIAAVMCAGCVGWSFVSHRVVGGTSSPYGPSATVPASPPAETPTSASSAR
;
A
#
# COMPACT_ATOMS: atom_id res chain seq x y z
N MET A 1 48.90 5.29 -23.56
CA MET A 1 47.97 5.90 -22.58
C MET A 1 46.60 5.37 -22.91
N SER A 2 46.10 4.46 -22.08
CA SER A 2 44.91 3.65 -22.34
C SER A 2 43.64 4.43 -22.00
N ALA A 3 42.53 4.12 -22.68
CA ALA A 3 41.22 4.75 -22.47
C ALA A 3 40.74 4.70 -21.00
N GLN A 4 41.23 3.73 -20.22
CA GLN A 4 40.91 3.53 -18.81
C GLN A 4 41.33 4.70 -17.90
N ASP A 5 42.43 5.39 -18.22
CA ASP A 5 42.86 6.57 -17.46
C ASP A 5 41.94 7.77 -17.71
N TYR A 6 41.36 7.85 -18.91
CA TYR A 6 40.41 8.88 -19.31
C TYR A 6 39.05 8.67 -18.64
N ASP A 7 38.57 7.42 -18.60
CA ASP A 7 37.34 7.05 -17.88
C ASP A 7 37.48 7.26 -16.38
N SER A 8 38.65 6.98 -15.80
CA SER A 8 38.91 7.25 -14.38
C SER A 8 38.85 8.75 -14.07
N ARG A 9 39.43 9.60 -14.92
CA ARG A 9 39.32 11.07 -14.81
C ARG A 9 37.89 11.58 -15.01
N LEU A 10 37.13 10.94 -15.90
CA LEU A 10 35.72 11.27 -16.14
C LEU A 10 34.85 10.86 -14.96
N LEU A 11 35.04 9.65 -14.42
CA LEU A 11 34.30 9.15 -13.27
C LEU A 11 34.61 9.96 -12.00
N GLU A 12 35.84 10.40 -11.81
CA GLU A 12 36.21 11.26 -10.69
C GLU A 12 35.54 12.65 -10.80
N SER A 13 35.42 13.22 -11.99
CA SER A 13 34.71 14.50 -12.20
C SER A 13 33.17 14.39 -12.12
N VAL A 14 32.59 13.33 -12.69
CA VAL A 14 31.13 13.09 -12.71
C VAL A 14 30.62 12.70 -11.33
N SER A 15 31.38 11.90 -10.58
CA SER A 15 31.03 11.52 -9.21
C SER A 15 30.95 12.74 -8.29
N VAL A 16 31.87 13.71 -8.41
CA VAL A 16 31.85 14.96 -7.65
C VAL A 16 30.66 15.83 -8.05
N ARG A 17 30.37 15.97 -9.35
CA ARG A 17 29.21 16.74 -9.83
C ARG A 17 27.90 16.11 -9.39
N ARG A 18 27.75 14.78 -9.50
CA ARG A 18 26.58 14.05 -8.98
C ARG A 18 26.47 14.15 -7.48
N ARG A 19 27.57 14.10 -6.74
CA ARG A 19 27.55 14.22 -5.28
C ARG A 19 27.14 15.61 -4.84
N ARG A 20 27.66 16.67 -5.48
CA ARG A 20 27.23 18.05 -5.24
C ARG A 20 25.78 18.29 -5.64
N LEU A 21 25.31 17.71 -6.75
CA LEU A 21 23.91 17.77 -7.16
C LEU A 21 23.02 16.97 -6.20
N ARG A 22 23.43 15.79 -5.76
CA ARG A 22 22.71 15.01 -4.75
C ARG A 22 22.67 15.73 -3.42
N ASP A 23 23.77 16.34 -3.00
CA ASP A 23 23.79 17.12 -1.77
C ASP A 23 22.97 18.40 -1.92
N ALA A 24 22.92 19.02 -3.10
CA ALA A 24 22.05 20.18 -3.36
C ALA A 24 20.57 19.80 -3.55
N VAL A 25 20.25 18.59 -4.01
CA VAL A 25 18.88 18.10 -4.19
C VAL A 25 18.34 17.53 -2.88
N LEU A 26 19.14 16.75 -2.16
CA LEU A 26 18.80 16.19 -0.85
C LEU A 26 18.82 17.26 0.25
N PHE A 27 19.67 18.29 0.10
CA PHE A 27 19.84 19.30 1.14
C PHE A 27 19.76 20.77 0.66
N GLY A 28 19.08 21.02 -0.45
CA GLY A 28 19.01 22.33 -1.10
C GLY A 28 18.69 23.48 -0.16
N GLY A 29 19.40 24.60 -0.28
CA GLY A 29 19.21 25.85 0.46
C GLY A 29 18.92 25.68 1.95
N LEU A 30 19.94 25.80 2.82
CA LEU A 30 19.97 25.78 4.31
C LEU A 30 18.64 25.78 5.11
N ARG A 31 17.59 26.48 4.68
CA ARG A 31 16.21 26.44 5.19
C ARG A 31 15.48 25.09 4.98
N GLN A 32 15.71 24.39 3.87
CA GLN A 32 15.04 23.13 3.56
C GLN A 32 15.59 21.97 4.39
N ARG A 33 16.87 22.02 4.79
CA ARG A 33 17.52 20.99 5.61
C ARG A 33 16.75 20.69 6.91
N ARG A 34 16.40 21.73 7.68
CA ARG A 34 15.60 21.57 8.91
C ARG A 34 14.23 20.96 8.64
N THR A 35 13.57 21.38 7.58
CA THR A 35 12.21 20.90 7.24
C THR A 35 12.24 19.47 6.72
N VAL A 36 13.29 19.07 6.00
CA VAL A 36 13.46 17.72 5.45
C VAL A 36 13.78 16.73 6.56
N ASP A 37 14.68 17.04 7.49
CA ASP A 37 14.97 16.15 8.63
C ASP A 37 13.72 15.94 9.51
N GLU A 38 12.96 17.02 9.78
CA GLU A 38 11.71 16.98 10.56
C GLU A 38 10.59 16.19 9.84
N ARG A 39 10.52 16.28 8.50
CA ARG A 39 9.55 15.53 7.69
C ARG A 39 9.99 14.08 7.44
N LEU A 40 11.29 13.80 7.32
CA LEU A 40 11.83 12.45 7.20
C LEU A 40 11.60 11.66 8.48
N GLY A 41 11.79 12.27 9.65
CA GLY A 41 11.45 11.65 10.93
C GLY A 41 9.97 11.26 10.99
N LYS A 42 9.07 12.16 10.57
CA LYS A 42 7.64 11.87 10.48
C LYS A 42 7.30 10.79 9.44
N ALA A 43 7.99 10.75 8.30
CA ALA A 43 7.80 9.73 7.28
C ALA A 43 8.27 8.35 7.76
N PHE A 44 9.44 8.26 8.40
CA PHE A 44 9.92 7.03 9.03
C PHE A 44 8.97 6.56 10.13
N ALA A 45 8.49 7.47 10.98
CA ALA A 45 7.48 7.15 11.99
C ALA A 45 6.19 6.59 11.36
N GLY A 46 5.71 7.21 10.26
CA GLY A 46 4.56 6.70 9.51
C GLY A 46 4.76 5.30 8.93
N VAL A 47 5.94 5.02 8.37
CA VAL A 47 6.30 3.69 7.86
C VAL A 47 6.31 2.66 8.98
N VAL A 48 6.89 3.00 10.14
CA VAL A 48 6.91 2.11 11.32
C VAL A 48 5.48 1.84 11.80
N ILE A 49 4.63 2.87 11.91
CA ILE A 49 3.23 2.72 12.31
C ILE A 49 2.48 1.83 11.33
N ALA A 50 2.62 2.06 10.02
CA ALA A 50 1.98 1.24 8.99
C ALA A 50 2.43 -0.23 9.05
N ALA A 51 3.73 -0.48 9.28
CA ALA A 51 4.28 -1.82 9.42
C ALA A 51 3.72 -2.52 10.67
N VAL A 52 3.69 -1.83 11.82
CA VAL A 52 3.11 -2.36 13.06
C VAL A 52 1.62 -2.64 12.91
N MET A 53 0.88 -1.75 12.26
CA MET A 53 -0.55 -1.92 12.03
C MET A 53 -0.83 -3.11 11.12
N CYS A 54 -0.04 -3.28 10.05
CA CYS A 54 -0.14 -4.45 9.17
C CYS A 54 0.16 -5.75 9.92
N ALA A 55 1.26 -5.80 10.69
CA ALA A 55 1.61 -6.95 11.51
C ALA A 55 0.54 -7.26 12.59
N GLY A 56 -0.01 -6.21 13.22
CA GLY A 56 -1.06 -6.31 14.22
C GLY A 56 -2.37 -6.86 13.64
N CYS A 57 -2.80 -6.38 12.46
CA CYS A 57 -3.99 -6.88 11.78
C CYS A 57 -3.88 -8.36 11.43
N VAL A 58 -2.73 -8.79 10.89
CA VAL A 58 -2.49 -10.20 10.56
C VAL A 58 -2.47 -11.07 11.82
N GLY A 59 -1.82 -10.60 12.90
CA GLY A 59 -1.79 -11.30 14.18
C GLY A 59 -3.18 -11.42 14.83
N TRP A 60 -3.97 -10.36 14.81
CA TRP A 60 -5.34 -10.36 15.34
C TRP A 60 -6.25 -11.32 14.57
N SER A 61 -6.09 -11.43 13.25
CA SER A 61 -6.83 -12.38 12.42
C SER A 61 -6.56 -13.84 12.85
N PHE A 62 -5.31 -14.18 13.15
CA PHE A 62 -4.94 -15.52 13.63
C PHE A 62 -5.51 -15.82 15.03
N VAL A 63 -5.39 -14.88 15.97
CA VAL A 63 -5.93 -15.02 17.34
C VAL A 63 -7.46 -15.12 17.31
N SER A 64 -8.13 -14.31 16.50
CA SER A 64 -9.59 -14.31 16.40
C SER A 64 -10.11 -15.66 15.91
N HIS A 65 -9.47 -16.23 14.88
CA HIS A 65 -9.86 -17.53 14.33
C HIS A 65 -9.56 -18.69 15.29
N ARG A 66 -8.55 -18.60 16.15
CA ARG A 66 -8.13 -19.69 17.06
C ARG A 66 -8.72 -19.60 18.47
N VAL A 67 -9.01 -18.40 18.96
CA VAL A 67 -9.41 -18.14 20.37
C VAL A 67 -10.83 -17.60 20.46
N VAL A 68 -11.27 -16.79 19.49
CA VAL A 68 -12.54 -16.05 19.55
C VAL A 68 -13.66 -16.75 18.74
N GLY A 69 -13.30 -17.59 17.76
CA GLY A 69 -14.24 -18.42 16.99
C GLY A 69 -15.06 -19.44 17.81
N GLY A 70 -14.71 -19.66 19.09
CA GLY A 70 -15.53 -20.43 20.03
C GLY A 70 -16.69 -19.63 20.65
N THR A 71 -16.63 -18.28 20.65
CA THR A 71 -17.59 -17.46 21.45
C THR A 71 -18.17 -16.25 20.72
N SER A 72 -17.64 -15.82 19.57
CA SER A 72 -18.27 -14.72 18.83
C SER A 72 -18.24 -14.94 17.33
N SER A 73 -19.41 -15.25 16.77
CA SER A 73 -19.73 -14.97 15.39
C SER A 73 -19.98 -13.46 15.25
N PRO A 74 -19.11 -12.68 14.58
CA PRO A 74 -19.34 -11.25 14.33
C PRO A 74 -20.25 -11.02 13.11
N TYR A 75 -20.74 -12.10 12.49
CA TYR A 75 -21.62 -12.09 11.34
C TYR A 75 -22.78 -13.03 11.65
N GLY A 76 -23.86 -12.49 12.24
CA GLY A 76 -25.16 -13.16 12.10
C GLY A 76 -25.39 -13.40 10.60
N PRO A 77 -25.98 -14.54 10.19
CA PRO A 77 -26.10 -14.87 8.77
C PRO A 77 -26.68 -13.67 8.06
N SER A 78 -25.93 -13.11 7.10
CA SER A 78 -26.53 -12.22 6.11
C SER A 78 -27.68 -13.00 5.53
N ALA A 79 -28.88 -12.66 5.99
CA ALA A 79 -30.10 -13.17 5.41
C ALA A 79 -29.98 -12.84 3.93
N THR A 80 -29.80 -13.88 3.14
CA THR A 80 -30.05 -13.90 1.71
C THR A 80 -31.35 -13.16 1.51
N VAL A 81 -31.30 -11.92 1.01
CA VAL A 81 -32.50 -11.27 0.50
C VAL A 81 -33.00 -12.20 -0.60
N PRO A 82 -34.18 -12.82 -0.48
CA PRO A 82 -34.69 -13.63 -1.55
C PRO A 82 -34.96 -12.67 -2.70
N ALA A 83 -34.18 -12.79 -3.77
CA ALA A 83 -34.51 -12.16 -5.03
C ALA A 83 -35.89 -12.71 -5.44
N SER A 84 -36.92 -11.87 -5.36
CA SER A 84 -38.22 -12.16 -5.94
C SER A 84 -38.02 -12.50 -7.42
N PRO A 85 -38.58 -13.63 -7.93
CA PRO A 85 -38.54 -13.92 -9.35
C PRO A 85 -39.38 -12.86 -10.11
N PRO A 86 -38.97 -12.45 -11.33
CA PRO A 86 -39.86 -11.65 -12.17
C PRO A 86 -41.07 -12.51 -12.51
N ALA A 87 -42.26 -11.95 -12.33
CA ALA A 87 -43.52 -12.60 -12.65
C ALA A 87 -43.52 -13.14 -14.09
N GLU A 88 -43.40 -14.46 -14.23
CA GLU A 88 -43.69 -15.14 -15.48
C GLU A 88 -45.19 -15.12 -15.71
N THR A 89 -45.56 -14.47 -16.81
CA THR A 89 -46.89 -14.47 -17.43
C THR A 89 -47.42 -15.89 -17.66
N PRO A 90 -48.65 -16.23 -17.22
CA PRO A 90 -49.36 -17.35 -17.80
C PRO A 90 -50.12 -16.89 -19.05
N THR A 91 -49.44 -16.91 -20.20
CA THR A 91 -50.13 -17.11 -21.49
C THR A 91 -50.60 -18.56 -21.51
N SER A 92 -51.87 -18.76 -21.16
CA SER A 92 -52.54 -20.04 -21.38
C SER A 92 -53.19 -19.99 -22.76
N ALA A 93 -52.49 -20.50 -23.76
CA ALA A 93 -53.05 -20.84 -25.06
C ALA A 93 -53.24 -22.36 -25.11
N SER A 94 -54.47 -22.83 -24.93
CA SER A 94 -54.96 -24.15 -25.37
C SER A 94 -56.48 -24.20 -25.17
N SER A 95 -57.28 -23.95 -26.22
CA SER A 95 -57.84 -24.97 -27.12
C SER A 95 -59.27 -25.37 -26.70
N ALA A 96 -60.28 -24.88 -27.42
CA ALA A 96 -61.50 -25.63 -27.68
C ALA A 96 -62.22 -25.07 -28.91
N ARG A 97 -62.53 -26.02 -29.79
CA ARG A 97 -63.27 -25.92 -31.03
C ARG A 97 -64.76 -26.13 -30.75
#